data_AF-A0A7X8XI41-F1
#
_entry.id   AF-A0A7X8XI41-F1
#
_cell.length_a   1.000
_cell.length_b   1.000
_cell.length_c   1.000
_cell.angle_alpha   90.00
_cell.angle_beta   90.00
_cell.angle_gamma   90.00
#
_symmetry.space_group_name_H-M   'P 1'
#
loop_
_entity.id
_entity.type
_entity.pdbx_description
1 polymer ?
#
loop_
_entity_poly.entity_id
_entity_poly.type
_entity_poly.pdbx_seq_one_letter_code
_entity_poly.pdbx_strand_id
1 'polypeptide(L)'
;MIVVLKKQISEKQKDAIREFLGDRGYTVKEIVGSEETVFGAVGQSSVDLREVQVLDGVASVIPITKPFKLASRELKKEDTIVSVGKVKIGGGRIAIIAGPCAIESRDQIMQVAASVREAGAVILRGGAFKPRTSPYSFQGLGEEGLRYLKEAGEKYGMATTSEVVNPSDVPLMEKYVDMLQIGARNMQNFELLKAAGKTGMPVLLKRGLCATIEEWLMAAEYLMASGTDQVVLCERGIRTYERATRNTLDISAIPAVQKMTHLPVIGDPSHATGLREMVSPMSLALVASGASGLMVEVHNQPEKAFSDGPQSLYPSQFEKLMRDLQALSQVVGKSLERIPRITLPSESGKERTTALAKDQLVVSFQGERGAYSELAIRRAFDEETEVLPCRSFSDAFDAVLEGRARYGMIPVENTLGGTILENLDLLDRHRAIEVVGEQQVRIIHNLIGLPGASIDQIKEVYSHPQGLAQCTDYLDGPLAHAKAVPFFDTAGAVAFVKNEGDPTKAAIAGVPAAKVYELEILDEGIESNPRNYTRFYIISREENAAVYRSASPINRASLVFTVGDRPGSLFEALLVLTKHGLNMKKLESRPIAGKPWEYSFFVETELGDNGSFEAALEELEGICKSIRVLGTYTSTL
;
A
#
# COMPACT_ATOMS: atom_id res chain seq x y z
N MET A 1 9.36 13.09 28.48
CA MET A 1 10.79 13.15 28.12
C MET A 1 11.13 11.90 27.31
N ILE A 2 12.12 11.98 26.45
CA ILE A 2 12.72 10.81 25.80
C ILE A 2 13.95 10.45 26.59
N VAL A 3 14.04 9.20 27.04
CA VAL A 3 15.23 8.65 27.68
C VAL A 3 15.89 7.72 26.67
N VAL A 4 16.99 8.17 26.08
CA VAL A 4 17.77 7.37 25.13
C VAL A 4 18.61 6.38 25.91
N LEU A 5 18.51 5.10 25.60
CA LEU A 5 19.22 4.03 26.30
C LEU A 5 20.56 3.73 25.63
N LYS A 6 21.54 3.27 26.42
CA LYS A 6 22.82 2.78 25.88
C LYS A 6 22.58 1.53 25.00
N LYS A 7 23.34 1.39 23.90
CA LYS A 7 23.19 0.29 22.93
C LYS A 7 23.29 -1.14 23.51
N GLN A 8 23.99 -1.30 24.63
CA GLN A 8 24.17 -2.60 25.32
C GLN A 8 23.50 -2.62 26.71
N ILE A 9 22.38 -1.92 26.88
CA ILE A 9 21.64 -1.93 28.14
C ILE A 9 21.08 -3.33 28.45
N SER A 10 21.20 -3.76 29.70
CA SER A 10 20.60 -5.01 30.18
C SER A 10 19.13 -4.83 30.58
N GLU A 11 18.33 -5.90 30.55
CA GLU A 11 16.93 -5.83 31.01
C GLU A 11 16.80 -5.40 32.48
N LYS A 12 17.75 -5.77 33.35
CA LYS A 12 17.78 -5.27 34.74
C LYS A 12 17.90 -3.74 34.83
N GLN A 13 18.73 -3.14 33.97
CA GLN A 13 18.88 -1.68 33.94
C GLN A 13 17.61 -1.02 33.37
N LYS A 14 17.00 -1.62 32.33
CA LYS A 14 15.71 -1.17 31.81
C LYS A 14 14.62 -1.17 32.88
N ASP A 15 14.50 -2.26 33.64
CA ASP A 15 13.53 -2.38 34.72
C ASP A 15 13.76 -1.35 35.82
N ALA A 16 15.01 -1.13 36.23
CA ALA A 16 15.35 -0.09 37.21
C ALA A 16 14.96 1.33 36.74
N ILE A 17 15.15 1.63 35.45
CA ILE A 17 14.73 2.92 34.87
C ILE A 17 13.20 3.02 34.82
N ARG A 18 12.50 1.94 34.43
CA ARG A 18 11.02 1.89 34.42
C ARG A 18 10.45 2.10 35.82
N GLU A 19 11.01 1.42 36.83
CA GLU A 19 10.61 1.54 38.24
C GLU A 19 10.86 2.95 38.77
N PHE A 20 12.06 3.50 38.56
CA PHE A 20 12.41 4.87 38.97
C PHE A 20 11.44 5.93 38.44
N LEU A 21 11.08 5.81 37.17
CA LEU A 21 10.14 6.71 36.50
C LEU A 21 8.69 6.44 36.96
N GLY A 22 8.32 5.16 37.09
CA GLY A 22 7.01 4.72 37.57
C GLY A 22 6.68 5.25 38.96
N ASP A 23 7.63 5.18 39.90
CA ASP A 23 7.52 5.72 41.26
C ASP A 23 7.25 7.23 41.29
N ARG A 24 7.68 7.94 40.23
CA ARG A 24 7.50 9.38 40.06
C ARG A 24 6.26 9.72 39.23
N GLY A 25 5.38 8.74 38.99
CA GLY A 25 4.12 8.93 38.28
C GLY A 25 4.27 9.06 36.76
N TYR A 26 5.37 8.56 36.20
CA TYR A 26 5.53 8.45 34.75
C TYR A 26 5.04 7.10 34.25
N THR A 27 4.27 7.12 33.17
CA THR A 27 4.07 5.96 32.33
C THR A 27 5.23 5.89 31.35
N VAL A 28 5.96 4.77 31.35
CA VAL A 28 7.11 4.54 30.48
C VAL A 28 6.73 3.59 29.38
N LYS A 29 6.98 4.00 28.14
CA LYS A 29 6.79 3.17 26.96
C LYS A 29 8.11 2.96 26.24
N GLU A 30 8.45 1.71 26.00
CA GLU A 30 9.65 1.36 25.23
C GLU A 30 9.36 1.40 23.75
N ILE A 31 10.24 2.05 23.00
CA ILE A 31 10.23 2.11 21.54
C ILE A 31 11.57 1.60 21.08
N VAL A 32 11.54 0.48 20.36
CA VAL A 32 12.73 -0.15 19.78
C VAL A 32 12.86 0.37 18.35
N GLY A 33 13.78 1.30 18.14
CA GLY A 33 14.16 1.78 16.81
C GLY A 33 15.25 0.90 16.18
N SER A 34 15.54 1.14 14.90
CA SER A 34 16.60 0.44 14.17
C SER A 34 18.00 0.77 14.70
N GLU A 35 18.23 2.01 15.17
CA GLU A 35 19.55 2.45 15.67
C GLU A 35 19.63 2.59 17.19
N GLU A 36 18.53 2.99 17.83
CA GLU A 36 18.46 3.29 19.26
C GLU A 36 17.18 2.73 19.88
N THR A 37 17.28 2.28 21.14
CA THR A 37 16.11 2.00 21.97
C THR A 37 15.86 3.19 22.87
N VAL A 38 14.62 3.69 22.87
CA VAL A 38 14.23 4.86 23.66
C VAL A 38 13.05 4.55 24.55
N PHE A 39 13.03 5.17 25.73
CA PHE A 39 11.87 5.20 26.61
C PHE A 39 11.15 6.54 26.47
N GLY A 40 9.92 6.51 25.99
CA GLY A 40 9.00 7.63 26.06
C GLY A 40 8.35 7.67 27.44
N ALA A 41 8.71 8.64 28.27
CA ALA A 41 8.15 8.83 29.60
C ALA A 41 7.13 9.99 29.62
N VAL A 42 5.87 9.66 29.94
CA VAL A 42 4.74 10.60 30.00
C VAL A 42 4.17 10.66 31.42
N GLY A 43 4.08 11.87 31.97
CA GLY A 43 3.62 12.11 33.34
C GLY A 43 3.61 13.61 33.67
N GLN A 44 2.90 13.99 34.74
CA GLN A 44 2.78 15.38 35.22
C GLN A 44 3.86 15.79 36.24
N SER A 45 4.74 14.86 36.64
CA SER A 45 5.74 15.11 37.68
C SER A 45 6.95 15.90 37.15
N SER A 46 7.36 16.96 37.84
CA SER A 46 8.55 17.74 37.51
C SER A 46 9.81 17.04 37.98
N VAL A 47 10.21 15.97 37.29
CA VAL A 47 11.48 15.29 37.56
C VAL A 47 12.60 16.07 36.91
N ASP A 48 13.67 16.33 37.67
CA ASP A 48 14.89 16.91 37.13
C ASP A 48 15.51 15.92 36.14
N LEU A 49 15.65 16.32 34.88
CA LEU A 49 16.18 15.47 33.81
C LEU A 49 17.59 14.97 34.14
N ARG A 50 18.35 15.71 34.96
CA ARG A 50 19.68 15.31 35.42
C ARG A 50 19.64 14.07 36.30
N GLU A 51 18.58 13.88 37.11
CA GLU A 51 18.40 12.67 37.92
C GLU A 51 18.17 11.44 37.03
N VAL A 52 17.46 11.61 35.92
CA VAL A 52 17.23 10.52 34.96
C VAL A 52 18.49 10.24 34.15
N GLN A 53 19.26 11.28 33.80
CA GLN A 53 20.47 11.14 32.98
C GLN A 53 21.63 10.45 33.70
N VAL A 54 21.65 10.48 35.05
CA VAL A 54 22.66 9.75 35.85
C VAL A 54 22.30 8.29 36.10
N LEU A 55 21.10 7.83 35.72
CA LEU A 55 20.72 6.42 35.86
C LEU A 55 21.60 5.54 34.98
N ASP A 56 22.04 4.41 35.54
CA ASP A 56 22.83 3.46 34.78
C ASP A 56 22.00 2.84 33.65
N GLY A 57 22.60 2.74 32.47
CA GLY A 57 21.92 2.37 31.23
C GLY A 57 21.35 3.55 30.41
N VAL A 58 21.24 4.76 30.98
CA VAL A 58 20.79 5.95 30.22
C VAL A 58 21.96 6.57 29.45
N ALA A 59 21.76 6.87 28.17
CA ALA A 59 22.73 7.56 27.31
C ALA A 59 22.49 9.07 27.31
N SER A 60 21.23 9.50 27.14
CA SER A 60 20.83 10.91 27.20
C SER A 60 19.35 11.07 27.53
N VAL A 61 18.96 12.27 27.94
CA VAL A 61 17.55 12.61 28.21
C VAL A 61 17.19 13.85 27.42
N ILE A 62 16.16 13.74 26.58
CA ILE A 62 15.68 14.83 25.73
C ILE A 62 14.32 15.31 26.24
N PRO A 63 14.16 16.60 26.59
CA PRO A 63 12.85 17.16 26.90
C PRO A 63 11.97 17.18 25.65
N ILE A 64 10.76 16.63 25.74
CA ILE A 64 9.73 16.84 24.71
C ILE A 64 8.93 18.06 25.14
N THR A 65 8.95 19.10 24.30
CA THR A 65 8.23 20.36 24.55
C THR A 65 6.76 20.26 24.13
N LYS A 66 6.43 19.42 23.15
CA LYS A 66 5.06 19.19 22.71
C LYS A 66 4.23 18.42 23.75
N PRO A 67 2.94 18.73 23.91
CA PRO A 67 2.10 18.10 24.93
C PRO A 67 1.74 16.64 24.59
N PHE A 68 1.66 16.28 23.30
CA PHE A 68 1.43 14.90 22.81
C PHE A 68 2.76 14.19 22.57
N LYS A 69 3.22 13.38 23.52
CA LYS A 69 4.58 12.80 23.49
C LYS A 69 4.61 11.49 22.71
N LEU A 70 3.71 10.58 23.02
CA LEU A 70 3.62 9.25 22.41
C LEU A 70 3.26 9.33 20.94
N ALA A 71 2.38 10.25 20.56
CA ALA A 71 1.99 10.43 19.16
C ALA A 71 3.00 11.24 18.34
N SER A 72 4.00 11.89 18.96
CA SER A 72 4.87 12.85 18.25
C SER A 72 5.96 12.17 17.42
N ARG A 73 6.26 12.74 16.25
CA ARG A 73 7.44 12.37 15.47
C ARG A 73 8.77 12.63 16.17
N GLU A 74 8.79 13.50 17.17
CA GLU A 74 9.99 13.73 18.00
C GLU A 74 10.36 12.48 18.79
N LEU A 75 9.37 11.65 19.17
CA LEU A 75 9.59 10.40 19.88
C LEU A 75 9.85 9.23 18.92
N LYS A 76 9.06 9.12 17.84
CA LYS A 76 9.21 8.06 16.83
C LYS A 76 9.22 8.67 15.43
N LYS A 77 10.35 8.57 14.74
CA LYS A 77 10.54 9.18 13.42
C LYS A 77 9.81 8.42 12.32
N GLU A 78 9.77 7.10 12.42
CA GLU A 78 9.21 6.18 11.43
C GLU A 78 7.68 6.19 11.47
N ASP A 79 7.06 6.08 10.29
CA ASP A 79 5.61 5.96 10.18
C ASP A 79 5.08 4.72 10.92
N THR A 80 3.96 4.89 11.60
CA THR A 80 3.21 3.78 12.17
C THR A 80 2.31 3.17 11.11
N ILE A 81 2.40 1.85 10.95
CA ILE A 81 1.52 1.07 10.08
C ILE A 81 0.50 0.38 10.98
N VAL A 82 -0.74 0.84 10.94
CA VAL A 82 -1.82 0.29 11.75
C VAL A 82 -2.38 -0.95 11.05
N SER A 83 -2.44 -2.07 11.77
CA SER A 83 -2.96 -3.34 11.25
C SER A 83 -4.40 -3.55 11.72
N VAL A 84 -5.32 -3.71 10.79
CA VAL A 84 -6.76 -3.94 11.03
C VAL A 84 -7.14 -5.27 10.38
N GLY A 85 -7.14 -6.35 11.17
CA GLY A 85 -7.19 -7.70 10.61
C GLY A 85 -6.01 -7.94 9.67
N LYS A 86 -6.29 -8.20 8.39
CA LYS A 86 -5.27 -8.38 7.33
C LYS A 86 -4.89 -7.09 6.59
N VAL A 87 -5.53 -5.96 6.92
CA VAL A 87 -5.37 -4.69 6.19
C VAL A 87 -4.35 -3.81 6.90
N LYS A 88 -3.46 -3.18 6.13
CA LYS A 88 -2.48 -2.21 6.65
C LYS A 88 -2.86 -0.77 6.27
N ILE A 89 -2.83 0.15 7.24
CA ILE A 89 -3.09 1.59 7.05
C ILE A 89 -1.84 2.38 7.41
N GLY A 90 -1.32 3.18 6.47
CA GLY A 90 -0.11 3.98 6.65
C GLY A 90 1.02 3.64 5.67
N GLY A 91 2.09 4.43 5.71
CA GLY A 91 3.21 4.32 4.76
C GLY A 91 2.80 4.67 3.33
N GLY A 92 3.27 3.86 2.36
CA GLY A 92 3.00 4.05 0.93
C GLY A 92 1.60 3.62 0.46
N ARG A 93 0.69 3.29 1.38
CA ARG A 93 -0.64 2.72 1.10
C ARG A 93 -1.75 3.75 1.21
N ILE A 94 -2.83 3.51 0.46
CA ILE A 94 -4.10 4.22 0.57
C ILE A 94 -5.18 3.19 0.87
N ALA A 95 -5.60 3.10 2.14
CA ALA A 95 -6.66 2.20 2.56
C ALA A 95 -8.05 2.85 2.42
N ILE A 96 -8.96 2.18 1.73
CA ILE A 96 -10.32 2.68 1.52
C ILE A 96 -11.30 1.96 2.45
N ILE A 97 -11.93 2.74 3.31
CA ILE A 97 -12.99 2.33 4.22
C ILE A 97 -14.32 2.74 3.59
N ALA A 98 -15.23 1.81 3.32
CA ALA A 98 -16.49 2.12 2.68
C ALA A 98 -17.67 1.29 3.21
N GLY A 99 -18.87 1.85 3.12
CA GLY A 99 -20.10 1.21 3.58
C GLY A 99 -21.15 2.22 4.04
N PRO A 100 -22.32 1.75 4.47
CA PRO A 100 -23.48 2.62 4.70
C PRO A 100 -23.39 3.40 6.00
N CYS A 101 -24.02 4.57 6.04
CA CYS A 101 -24.06 5.43 7.23
C CYS A 101 -24.56 4.71 8.48
N ALA A 102 -25.65 3.97 8.33
CA ALA A 102 -26.24 3.12 9.34
C ALA A 102 -26.50 1.73 8.75
N ILE A 103 -26.46 0.72 9.60
CA ILE A 103 -26.87 -0.64 9.21
C ILE A 103 -28.38 -0.69 9.37
N GLU A 104 -29.09 -0.91 8.27
CA GLU A 104 -30.56 -0.80 8.23
C GLU A 104 -31.22 -2.18 8.19
N SER A 105 -30.56 -3.15 7.56
CA SER A 105 -30.97 -4.54 7.52
C SER A 105 -29.78 -5.43 7.12
N ARG A 106 -29.91 -6.74 7.33
CA ARG A 106 -28.93 -7.72 6.87
C ARG A 106 -28.72 -7.66 5.36
N ASP A 107 -29.79 -7.61 4.58
CA ASP A 107 -29.70 -7.62 3.12
C ASP A 107 -29.03 -6.36 2.58
N GLN A 108 -29.30 -5.20 3.18
CA GLN A 108 -28.68 -3.94 2.80
C GLN A 108 -27.16 -3.96 3.01
N ILE A 109 -26.68 -4.34 4.19
CA ILE A 109 -25.23 -4.36 4.45
C ILE A 109 -24.51 -5.41 3.59
N MET A 110 -25.15 -6.56 3.33
CA MET A 110 -24.59 -7.62 2.50
C MET A 110 -24.42 -7.19 1.03
N GLN A 111 -25.42 -6.50 0.47
CA GLN A 111 -25.33 -5.95 -0.89
C GLN A 111 -24.26 -4.87 -0.98
N VAL A 112 -24.22 -3.93 -0.03
CA VAL A 112 -23.23 -2.86 -0.03
C VAL A 112 -21.82 -3.43 0.13
N ALA A 113 -21.62 -4.38 1.05
CA ALA A 113 -20.34 -5.05 1.26
C ALA A 113 -19.81 -5.69 -0.04
N ALA A 114 -20.66 -6.41 -0.76
CA ALA A 114 -20.31 -6.99 -2.06
C ALA A 114 -19.84 -5.92 -3.05
N SER A 115 -20.62 -4.84 -3.22
CA SER A 115 -20.31 -3.79 -4.19
C SER A 115 -19.04 -3.01 -3.84
N VAL A 116 -18.86 -2.63 -2.57
CA VAL A 116 -17.66 -1.85 -2.18
C VAL A 116 -16.41 -2.73 -2.19
N ARG A 117 -16.53 -4.02 -1.85
CA ARG A 117 -15.43 -5.00 -1.96
C ARG A 117 -14.97 -5.14 -3.40
N GLU A 118 -15.92 -5.31 -4.33
CA GLU A 118 -15.60 -5.50 -5.75
C GLU A 118 -14.90 -4.26 -6.33
N ALA A 119 -15.37 -3.07 -5.96
CA ALA A 119 -14.76 -1.80 -6.35
C ALA A 119 -13.37 -1.58 -5.71
N GLY A 120 -13.09 -2.19 -4.56
CA GLY A 120 -11.76 -2.18 -3.94
C GLY A 120 -11.64 -1.65 -2.52
N ALA A 121 -12.74 -1.42 -1.82
CA ALA A 121 -12.68 -1.13 -0.39
C ALA A 121 -12.06 -2.32 0.37
N VAL A 122 -11.31 -2.00 1.41
CA VAL A 122 -10.60 -2.99 2.23
C VAL A 122 -11.14 -3.10 3.65
N ILE A 123 -11.86 -2.08 4.12
CA ILE A 123 -12.55 -2.10 5.40
C ILE A 123 -14.02 -1.75 5.19
N LEU A 124 -14.90 -2.63 5.65
CA LEU A 124 -16.34 -2.42 5.65
C LEU A 124 -16.73 -1.61 6.88
N ARG A 125 -17.39 -0.48 6.66
CA ARG A 125 -17.92 0.35 7.75
C ARG A 125 -19.43 0.29 7.84
N GLY A 126 -19.98 0.38 9.05
CA GLY A 126 -21.42 0.46 9.25
C GLY A 126 -21.77 0.94 10.65
N GLY A 127 -22.64 1.94 10.78
CA GLY A 127 -23.04 2.46 12.09
C GLY A 127 -24.11 1.59 12.75
N ALA A 128 -23.72 0.77 13.74
CA ALA A 128 -24.65 0.00 14.55
C ALA A 128 -25.34 0.84 15.64
N PHE A 129 -24.64 1.83 16.18
CA PHE A 129 -25.14 2.83 17.11
C PHE A 129 -25.03 4.21 16.47
N LYS A 130 -26.10 5.02 16.50
CA LYS A 130 -26.13 6.34 15.88
C LYS A 130 -26.35 7.43 16.93
N PRO A 131 -25.35 8.28 17.21
CA PRO A 131 -25.55 9.45 18.06
C PRO A 131 -26.35 10.52 17.28
N ARG A 132 -27.65 10.62 17.54
CA ARG A 132 -28.56 11.54 16.83
C ARG A 132 -28.87 12.78 17.66
N THR A 133 -29.03 13.91 16.97
CA THR A 133 -29.49 15.17 17.59
C THR A 133 -30.92 15.07 18.12
N SER A 134 -31.77 14.23 17.51
CA SER A 134 -33.15 14.00 17.92
C SER A 134 -33.33 12.56 18.45
N PRO A 135 -33.98 12.37 19.60
CA PRO A 135 -34.23 11.04 20.17
C PRO A 135 -35.22 10.20 19.33
N TYR A 136 -36.05 10.83 18.49
CA TYR A 136 -37.04 10.15 17.64
C TYR A 136 -36.47 9.64 16.32
N SER A 137 -35.21 9.95 16.03
CA SER A 137 -34.52 9.44 14.84
C SER A 137 -34.12 7.97 15.02
N PHE A 138 -33.90 7.26 13.92
CA PHE A 138 -33.32 5.92 13.95
C PHE A 138 -31.98 5.91 14.73
N GLN A 139 -31.94 5.12 15.81
CA GLN A 139 -30.81 5.03 16.75
C GLN A 139 -29.77 3.97 16.34
N GLY A 140 -30.07 3.17 15.31
CA GLY A 140 -29.29 2.00 14.92
C GLY A 140 -29.87 0.69 15.48
N LEU A 141 -29.39 -0.43 14.95
CA LEU A 141 -29.82 -1.79 15.34
C LEU A 141 -29.06 -2.33 16.57
N GLY A 142 -28.09 -1.59 17.11
CA GLY A 142 -27.26 -2.04 18.23
C GLY A 142 -26.50 -3.33 17.90
N GLU A 143 -26.50 -4.29 18.84
CA GLU A 143 -25.78 -5.56 18.68
C GLU A 143 -26.20 -6.36 17.44
N GLU A 144 -27.48 -6.31 17.06
CA GLU A 144 -27.96 -6.99 15.85
C GLU A 144 -27.28 -6.42 14.59
N GLY A 145 -27.12 -5.10 14.52
CA GLY A 145 -26.37 -4.44 13.46
C GLY A 145 -24.89 -4.87 13.44
N LEU A 146 -24.25 -4.97 14.60
CA LEU A 146 -22.87 -5.48 14.71
C LEU A 146 -22.75 -6.91 14.20
N ARG A 147 -23.73 -7.77 14.48
CA ARG A 147 -23.76 -9.15 13.97
C ARG A 147 -23.83 -9.19 12.45
N TYR A 148 -24.68 -8.37 11.84
CA TYR A 148 -24.77 -8.27 10.38
C TYR A 148 -23.50 -7.70 9.76
N LEU A 149 -22.85 -6.74 10.41
CA LEU A 149 -21.57 -6.19 9.96
C LEU A 149 -20.47 -7.26 9.94
N LYS A 150 -20.35 -8.01 11.05
CA LYS A 150 -19.39 -9.11 11.16
C LYS A 150 -19.63 -10.17 10.09
N GLU A 151 -20.87 -10.60 9.93
CA GLU A 151 -21.25 -11.59 8.92
C GLU A 151 -20.87 -11.14 7.49
N ALA A 152 -21.14 -9.88 7.15
CA ALA A 152 -20.77 -9.31 5.86
C ALA A 152 -19.23 -9.20 5.69
N GLY A 153 -18.53 -8.76 6.73
CA GLY A 153 -17.06 -8.71 6.75
C GLY A 153 -16.43 -10.08 6.49
N GLU A 154 -16.85 -11.10 7.24
CA GLU A 154 -16.36 -12.48 7.09
C GLU A 154 -16.64 -13.04 5.69
N LYS A 155 -17.87 -12.87 5.19
CA LYS A 155 -18.26 -13.38 3.87
C LYS A 155 -17.45 -12.77 2.72
N TYR A 156 -17.12 -11.49 2.79
CA TYR A 156 -16.40 -10.78 1.73
C TYR A 156 -14.91 -10.60 2.02
N GLY A 157 -14.41 -11.18 3.11
CA GLY A 157 -13.02 -11.11 3.55
C GLY A 157 -12.56 -9.69 3.92
N MET A 158 -13.49 -8.82 4.34
CA MET A 158 -13.21 -7.44 4.72
C MET A 158 -13.07 -7.32 6.23
N ALA A 159 -12.09 -6.54 6.68
CA ALA A 159 -12.09 -6.09 8.07
C ALA A 159 -13.25 -5.11 8.29
N THR A 160 -13.69 -4.97 9.53
CA THR A 160 -14.92 -4.25 9.89
C THR A 160 -14.66 -3.14 10.89
N THR A 161 -15.42 -2.05 10.74
CA THR A 161 -15.40 -0.94 11.71
C THR A 161 -16.79 -0.35 11.96
N SER A 162 -17.08 -0.06 13.22
CA SER A 162 -18.30 0.62 13.67
C SER A 162 -17.98 1.62 14.78
N GLU A 163 -18.82 2.64 14.89
CA GLU A 163 -18.69 3.66 15.94
C GLU A 163 -19.12 3.09 17.29
N VAL A 164 -18.28 3.33 18.32
CA VAL A 164 -18.65 3.13 19.73
C VAL A 164 -18.96 4.49 20.36
N VAL A 165 -20.08 4.57 21.07
CA VAL A 165 -20.59 5.83 21.61
C VAL A 165 -20.48 5.94 23.12
N ASN A 166 -20.42 4.82 23.83
CA ASN A 166 -20.42 4.74 25.29
C ASN A 166 -19.31 3.78 25.77
N PRO A 167 -18.56 4.11 26.84
CA PRO A 167 -17.54 3.23 27.41
C PRO A 167 -18.04 1.81 27.72
N SER A 168 -19.29 1.68 28.16
CA SER A 168 -19.89 0.38 28.52
C SER A 168 -20.14 -0.55 27.33
N ASP A 169 -20.21 -0.01 26.10
CA ASP A 169 -20.39 -0.79 24.88
C ASP A 169 -19.06 -1.32 24.32
N VAL A 170 -17.91 -0.84 24.82
CA VAL A 170 -16.58 -1.23 24.31
C VAL A 170 -16.40 -2.76 24.35
N PRO A 171 -16.64 -3.48 25.48
CA PRO A 171 -16.47 -4.94 25.53
C PRO A 171 -17.41 -5.72 24.60
N LEU A 172 -18.56 -5.12 24.24
CA LEU A 172 -19.47 -5.70 23.25
C LEU A 172 -18.88 -5.58 21.85
N MET A 173 -18.38 -4.39 21.50
CA MET A 173 -17.81 -4.08 20.18
C MET A 173 -16.62 -4.97 19.84
N GLU A 174 -15.73 -5.28 20.81
CA GLU A 174 -14.55 -6.16 20.63
C GLU A 174 -14.88 -7.52 20.00
N LYS A 175 -16.11 -8.01 20.19
CA LYS A 175 -16.55 -9.32 19.66
C LYS A 175 -16.88 -9.29 18.17
N TYR A 176 -17.13 -8.09 17.62
CA TYR A 176 -17.78 -7.93 16.31
C TYR A 176 -17.00 -7.07 15.32
N VAL A 177 -16.12 -6.18 15.77
CA VAL A 177 -15.36 -5.30 14.86
C VAL A 177 -13.87 -5.51 14.99
N ASP A 178 -13.14 -5.24 13.91
CA ASP A 178 -11.67 -5.29 13.87
C ASP A 178 -11.03 -3.96 14.26
N MET A 179 -11.80 -2.86 14.17
CA MET A 179 -11.37 -1.51 14.53
C MET A 179 -12.52 -0.71 15.15
N LEU A 180 -12.26 -0.10 16.30
CA LEU A 180 -13.19 0.81 16.96
C LEU A 180 -13.14 2.19 16.29
N GLN A 181 -14.30 2.76 15.95
CA GLN A 181 -14.37 4.16 15.53
C GLN A 181 -14.83 5.05 16.69
N ILE A 182 -14.08 6.12 16.97
CA ILE A 182 -14.50 7.21 17.84
C ILE A 182 -14.97 8.37 16.96
N GLY A 183 -16.27 8.65 17.02
CA GLY A 183 -16.87 9.74 16.26
C GLY A 183 -16.44 11.13 16.75
N ALA A 184 -16.57 12.13 15.87
CA ALA A 184 -16.12 13.50 16.13
C ALA A 184 -16.74 14.14 17.39
N ARG A 185 -17.97 13.76 17.75
CA ARG A 185 -18.64 14.26 18.98
C ARG A 185 -18.02 13.69 20.26
N ASN A 186 -17.39 12.53 20.15
CA ASN A 186 -16.76 11.81 21.25
C ASN A 186 -15.23 11.95 21.25
N MET A 187 -14.64 12.78 20.38
CA MET A 187 -13.18 12.98 20.35
C MET A 187 -12.63 13.43 21.71
N GLN A 188 -13.39 14.18 22.50
CA GLN A 188 -13.01 14.61 23.85
C GLN A 188 -13.79 13.88 24.95
N ASN A 189 -14.43 12.75 24.63
CA ASN A 189 -14.99 11.86 25.64
C ASN A 189 -13.85 11.02 26.24
N PHE A 190 -13.08 11.60 27.15
CA PHE A 190 -11.84 11.00 27.65
C PHE A 190 -12.04 9.65 28.33
N GLU A 191 -13.18 9.41 28.99
CA GLU A 191 -13.47 8.10 29.58
C GLU A 191 -13.71 7.04 28.51
N LEU A 192 -14.35 7.40 27.39
CA LEU A 192 -14.46 6.51 26.24
C LEU A 192 -13.10 6.26 25.58
N LEU A 193 -12.26 7.29 25.44
CA LEU A 193 -10.91 7.13 24.92
C LEU A 193 -10.08 6.19 25.81
N LYS A 194 -10.13 6.35 27.14
CA LYS A 194 -9.44 5.44 28.07
C LYS A 194 -9.97 4.01 27.95
N ALA A 195 -11.29 3.83 27.88
CA ALA A 195 -11.90 2.51 27.72
C ALA A 195 -11.48 1.84 26.41
N ALA A 196 -11.55 2.56 25.28
CA ALA A 196 -11.13 2.07 23.97
C ALA A 196 -9.62 1.79 23.94
N GLY A 197 -8.79 2.65 24.52
CA GLY A 197 -7.34 2.48 24.54
C GLY A 197 -6.88 1.24 25.32
N LYS A 198 -7.56 0.90 26.42
CA LYS A 198 -7.27 -0.29 27.23
C LYS A 198 -7.47 -1.62 26.49
N THR A 199 -8.25 -1.63 25.41
CA THR A 199 -8.49 -2.83 24.60
C THR A 199 -7.24 -3.27 23.82
N GLY A 200 -6.33 -2.35 23.52
CA GLY A 200 -5.23 -2.58 22.59
C GLY A 200 -5.65 -2.73 21.12
N MET A 201 -6.95 -2.63 20.81
CA MET A 201 -7.45 -2.72 19.44
C MET A 201 -7.08 -1.50 18.59
N PRO A 202 -7.09 -1.62 17.26
CA PRO A 202 -7.03 -0.47 16.37
C PRO A 202 -8.18 0.51 16.62
N VAL A 203 -7.87 1.81 16.63
CA VAL A 203 -8.85 2.88 16.85
C VAL A 203 -8.76 3.92 15.75
N LEU A 204 -9.89 4.15 15.06
CA LEU A 204 -10.08 5.28 14.15
C LEU A 204 -10.63 6.48 14.93
N LEU A 205 -9.82 7.52 15.11
CA LEU A 205 -10.17 8.73 15.84
C LEU A 205 -10.53 9.88 14.88
N LYS A 206 -11.82 10.22 14.80
CA LYS A 206 -12.26 11.39 14.04
C LYS A 206 -11.93 12.70 14.76
N ARG A 207 -11.45 13.69 14.00
CA ARG A 207 -11.27 15.07 14.51
C ARG A 207 -12.61 15.65 14.98
N GLY A 208 -12.59 16.35 16.10
CA GLY A 208 -13.75 17.05 16.66
C GLY A 208 -14.16 18.25 15.81
N LEU A 209 -15.45 18.59 15.86
CA LEU A 209 -16.05 19.64 15.02
C LEU A 209 -15.35 21.02 15.16
N CYS A 210 -14.83 21.33 16.34
CA CYS A 210 -14.17 22.60 16.64
C CYS A 210 -12.75 22.38 17.18
N ALA A 211 -12.20 21.18 17.01
CA ALA A 211 -10.91 20.83 17.58
C ALA A 211 -9.75 21.42 16.76
N THR A 212 -8.78 21.98 17.46
CA THR A 212 -7.45 22.25 16.91
C THR A 212 -6.71 20.94 16.62
N ILE A 213 -5.63 21.02 15.84
CA ILE A 213 -4.75 19.86 15.59
C ILE A 213 -4.13 19.37 16.90
N GLU A 214 -3.73 20.28 17.79
CA GLU A 214 -3.14 19.92 19.08
C GLU A 214 -4.12 19.13 19.96
N GLU A 215 -5.37 19.60 20.10
CA GLU A 215 -6.39 18.87 20.87
C GLU A 215 -6.70 17.50 20.28
N TRP A 216 -6.64 17.37 18.96
CA TRP A 216 -6.84 16.10 18.27
C TRP A 216 -5.69 15.11 18.53
N LEU A 217 -4.44 15.58 18.48
CA LEU A 217 -3.27 14.78 18.83
C LEU A 217 -3.23 14.42 20.32
N MET A 218 -3.70 15.32 21.19
CA MET A 218 -3.87 15.01 22.62
C MET A 218 -4.95 13.94 22.85
N ALA A 219 -6.03 13.93 22.08
CA ALA A 219 -7.02 12.86 22.15
C ALA A 219 -6.41 11.50 21.71
N ALA A 220 -5.52 11.49 20.71
CA ALA A 220 -4.74 10.31 20.36
C ALA A 220 -3.78 9.88 21.49
N GLU A 221 -3.15 10.84 22.17
CA GLU A 221 -2.29 10.60 23.33
C GLU A 221 -3.05 9.85 24.45
N TYR A 222 -4.32 10.19 24.71
CA TYR A 222 -5.14 9.47 25.69
C TYR A 222 -5.35 7.99 25.33
N LEU A 223 -5.54 7.66 24.05
CA LEU A 223 -5.65 6.28 23.58
C LEU A 223 -4.33 5.53 23.79
N MET A 224 -3.22 6.14 23.38
CA MET A 224 -1.88 5.55 23.45
C MET A 224 -1.37 5.35 24.87
N ALA A 225 -1.62 6.33 25.75
CA ALA A 225 -1.31 6.25 27.17
C ALA A 225 -2.16 5.20 27.89
N SER A 226 -3.34 4.87 27.36
CA SER A 226 -4.24 3.88 27.95
C SER A 226 -3.99 2.45 27.48
N GLY A 227 -3.27 2.25 26.36
CA GLY A 227 -2.81 0.92 25.95
C GLY A 227 -2.56 0.73 24.45
N THR A 228 -3.34 1.36 23.57
CA THR A 228 -3.29 1.06 22.12
C THR A 228 -2.32 1.96 21.35
N ASP A 229 -1.39 1.38 20.60
CA ASP A 229 -0.54 2.10 19.63
C ASP A 229 -1.12 2.16 18.23
N GLN A 230 -2.26 1.50 18.02
CA GLN A 230 -2.86 1.27 16.71
C GLN A 230 -3.88 2.37 16.38
N VAL A 231 -3.45 3.63 16.36
CA VAL A 231 -4.34 4.79 16.18
C VAL A 231 -4.29 5.32 14.74
N VAL A 232 -5.45 5.44 14.11
CA VAL A 232 -5.63 6.09 12.80
C VAL A 232 -6.38 7.41 13.01
N LEU A 233 -5.82 8.50 12.50
CA LEU A 233 -6.44 9.83 12.56
C LEU A 233 -7.33 10.04 11.34
N CYS A 234 -8.59 10.45 11.53
CA CYS A 234 -9.51 10.83 10.45
C CYS A 234 -9.91 12.32 10.47
N GLU A 235 -9.43 13.09 9.49
CA GLU A 235 -9.91 14.46 9.21
C GLU A 235 -11.29 14.38 8.56
N ARG A 236 -12.23 15.22 8.99
CA ARG A 236 -13.67 15.08 8.66
C ARG A 236 -14.41 16.41 8.56
N GLY A 237 -13.67 17.50 8.41
CA GLY A 237 -14.13 18.87 8.37
C GLY A 237 -14.37 19.48 9.75
N ILE A 238 -14.09 20.78 9.83
CA ILE A 238 -14.31 21.63 10.99
C ILE A 238 -15.50 22.57 10.77
N ARG A 239 -16.10 23.02 11.86
CA ARG A 239 -17.16 24.02 11.84
C ARG A 239 -16.56 25.40 11.59
N THR A 240 -17.10 26.09 10.60
CA THR A 240 -16.77 27.47 10.27
C THR A 240 -18.06 28.29 10.13
N TYR A 241 -17.95 29.52 9.64
CA TYR A 241 -19.10 30.34 9.27
C TYR A 241 -19.73 29.93 7.93
N GLU A 242 -19.05 29.10 7.12
CA GLU A 242 -19.49 28.69 5.79
C GLU A 242 -20.74 27.79 5.88
N ARG A 243 -21.69 27.98 4.96
CA ARG A 243 -22.98 27.27 4.92
C ARG A 243 -23.23 26.47 3.64
N ALA A 244 -22.39 26.64 2.61
CA ALA A 244 -22.44 25.86 1.38
C ALA A 244 -22.06 24.38 1.58
N THR A 245 -21.37 24.06 2.68
CA THR A 245 -21.02 22.70 3.09
C THR A 245 -21.42 22.47 4.54
N ARG A 246 -21.62 21.21 4.94
CA ARG A 246 -21.96 20.84 6.33
C ARG A 246 -20.85 21.23 7.31
N ASN A 247 -19.60 20.99 6.91
CA ASN A 247 -18.37 21.42 7.58
C ASN A 247 -17.37 21.84 6.49
N THR A 248 -16.40 22.69 6.83
CA THR A 248 -15.30 23.01 5.92
C THR A 248 -14.23 21.93 6.05
N LEU A 249 -13.95 21.21 4.97
CA LEU A 249 -12.88 20.21 4.95
C LEU A 249 -11.52 20.91 5.05
N ASP A 250 -10.79 20.65 6.13
CA ASP A 250 -9.45 21.19 6.35
C ASP A 250 -8.39 20.27 5.71
N ILE A 251 -8.23 20.39 4.40
CA ILE A 251 -7.26 19.57 3.63
C ILE A 251 -5.82 19.85 4.10
N SER A 252 -5.55 21.07 4.60
CA SER A 252 -4.24 21.47 5.10
C SER A 252 -3.81 20.65 6.33
N ALA A 253 -4.78 20.13 7.09
CA ALA A 253 -4.51 19.28 8.24
C ALA A 253 -3.77 17.99 7.87
N ILE A 254 -4.00 17.43 6.68
CA ILE A 254 -3.35 16.17 6.25
C ILE A 254 -1.81 16.30 6.29
N PRO A 255 -1.17 17.16 5.49
CA PRO A 255 0.29 17.30 5.51
C PRO A 255 0.81 17.96 6.79
N ALA A 256 0.02 18.84 7.44
CA ALA A 256 0.44 19.48 8.69
C ALA A 256 0.57 18.47 9.83
N VAL A 257 -0.44 17.62 10.02
CA VAL A 257 -0.45 16.57 11.05
C VAL A 257 0.61 15.51 10.75
N GLN A 258 0.78 15.12 9.48
CA GLN A 258 1.82 14.16 9.08
C GLN A 258 3.23 14.61 9.43
N LYS A 259 3.53 15.91 9.54
CA LYS A 259 4.84 16.39 10.04
C LYS A 259 4.97 16.31 11.56
N MET A 260 3.86 16.32 12.28
CA MET A 260 3.83 16.36 13.75
C MET A 260 3.74 14.97 14.38
N THR A 261 3.09 14.01 13.72
CA THR A 261 2.87 12.66 14.22
C THR A 261 3.29 11.58 13.22
N HIS A 262 3.71 10.43 13.75
CA HIS A 262 3.96 9.21 12.98
C HIS A 262 2.68 8.41 12.69
N LEU A 263 1.53 8.80 13.26
CA LEU A 263 0.27 8.11 13.05
C LEU A 263 -0.28 8.33 11.64
N PRO A 264 -0.91 7.32 11.01
CA PRO A 264 -1.53 7.49 9.71
C PRO A 264 -2.73 8.44 9.79
N VAL A 265 -2.83 9.33 8.81
CA VAL A 265 -3.94 10.30 8.68
C VAL A 265 -4.75 9.97 7.43
N ILE A 266 -6.06 9.78 7.58
CA ILE A 266 -7.04 9.57 6.51
C ILE A 266 -8.06 10.71 6.48
N GLY A 267 -8.90 10.77 5.44
CA GLY A 267 -9.97 11.76 5.34
C GLY A 267 -11.36 11.19 5.11
N ASP A 268 -12.38 11.87 5.62
CA ASP A 268 -13.82 11.57 5.46
C ASP A 268 -14.52 12.70 4.69
N PRO A 269 -14.54 12.62 3.34
CA PRO A 269 -15.16 13.66 2.51
C PRO A 269 -16.69 13.66 2.59
N SER A 270 -17.31 12.52 2.94
CA SER A 270 -18.77 12.38 3.06
C SER A 270 -19.32 13.22 4.21
N HIS A 271 -18.77 13.08 5.42
CA HIS A 271 -19.24 13.84 6.58
C HIS A 271 -18.71 15.28 6.61
N ALA A 272 -17.56 15.54 5.99
CA ALA A 272 -17.01 16.88 5.88
C ALA A 272 -17.94 17.76 5.04
N THR A 273 -18.17 17.37 3.79
CA THR A 273 -18.97 18.19 2.86
C THR A 273 -20.46 18.07 3.15
N GLY A 274 -20.94 16.86 3.47
CA GLY A 274 -22.36 16.55 3.56
C GLY A 274 -23.09 16.57 2.22
N LEU A 275 -22.37 16.55 1.09
CA LEU A 275 -22.90 16.68 -0.27
C LEU A 275 -22.29 15.61 -1.19
N ARG A 276 -23.13 14.78 -1.81
CA ARG A 276 -22.69 13.64 -2.65
C ARG A 276 -21.77 14.06 -3.79
N GLU A 277 -22.09 15.15 -4.48
CA GLU A 277 -21.32 15.67 -5.61
C GLU A 277 -19.92 16.13 -5.22
N MET A 278 -19.70 16.47 -3.95
CA MET A 278 -18.39 16.88 -3.44
C MET A 278 -17.55 15.71 -2.92
N VAL A 279 -18.14 14.53 -2.71
CA VAL A 279 -17.42 13.37 -2.14
C VAL A 279 -16.25 12.96 -3.03
N SER A 280 -16.47 12.76 -4.33
CA SER A 280 -15.42 12.34 -5.26
C SER A 280 -14.30 13.38 -5.42
N PRO A 281 -14.56 14.67 -5.75
CA PRO A 281 -13.48 15.64 -5.89
C PRO A 281 -12.71 15.87 -4.58
N MET A 282 -13.38 15.87 -3.43
CA MET A 282 -12.68 16.00 -2.14
C MET A 282 -11.89 14.75 -1.75
N SER A 283 -12.34 13.56 -2.15
CA SER A 283 -11.56 12.32 -2.01
C SER A 283 -10.23 12.39 -2.76
N LEU A 284 -10.26 12.87 -4.00
CA LEU A 284 -9.05 13.07 -4.80
C LEU A 284 -8.13 14.11 -4.16
N ALA A 285 -8.68 15.22 -3.68
CA ALA A 285 -7.91 16.28 -3.03
C ALA A 285 -7.22 15.79 -1.73
N LEU A 286 -7.89 14.97 -0.93
CA LEU A 286 -7.32 14.36 0.28
C LEU A 286 -6.18 13.39 -0.03
N VAL A 287 -6.32 12.57 -1.08
CA VAL A 287 -5.23 11.67 -1.50
C VAL A 287 -4.08 12.45 -2.11
N ALA A 288 -4.37 13.47 -2.92
CA ALA A 288 -3.38 14.38 -3.49
C ALA A 288 -2.58 15.12 -2.40
N SER A 289 -3.20 15.47 -1.27
CA SER A 289 -2.52 16.11 -0.13
C SER A 289 -1.74 15.14 0.76
N GLY A 290 -1.75 13.84 0.46
CA GLY A 290 -0.94 12.83 1.13
C GLY A 290 -1.68 11.92 2.11
N ALA A 291 -3.01 11.91 2.13
CA ALA A 291 -3.77 11.02 3.03
C ALA A 291 -3.38 9.53 2.84
N SER A 292 -3.40 8.76 3.92
CA SER A 292 -3.09 7.32 3.94
C SER A 292 -4.32 6.45 3.69
N GLY A 293 -5.45 7.07 3.36
CA GLY A 293 -6.72 6.41 3.18
C GLY A 293 -7.89 7.39 3.14
N LEU A 294 -9.06 6.83 2.89
CA LEU A 294 -10.33 7.56 2.89
C LEU A 294 -11.40 6.75 3.59
N MET A 295 -12.38 7.45 4.16
CA MET A 295 -13.62 6.84 4.60
C MET A 295 -14.81 7.45 3.86
N VAL A 296 -15.55 6.61 3.13
CA VAL A 296 -16.61 7.04 2.21
C VAL A 296 -17.93 6.34 2.53
N GLU A 297 -19.02 7.10 2.53
CA GLU A 297 -20.36 6.54 2.68
C GLU A 297 -20.90 6.04 1.33
N VAL A 298 -21.34 4.79 1.30
CA VAL A 298 -21.95 4.15 0.13
C VAL A 298 -23.25 3.50 0.54
N HIS A 299 -24.31 3.76 -0.22
CA HIS A 299 -25.64 3.20 0.04
C HIS A 299 -26.26 2.71 -1.27
N ASN A 300 -26.96 1.57 -1.24
CA ASN A 300 -27.60 0.99 -2.43
C ASN A 300 -28.80 1.83 -2.92
N GLN A 301 -29.56 2.42 -1.99
CA GLN A 301 -30.70 3.32 -2.28
C GLN A 301 -30.62 4.59 -1.41
N PRO A 302 -29.67 5.51 -1.64
CA PRO A 302 -29.46 6.70 -0.82
C PRO A 302 -30.73 7.53 -0.57
N GLU A 303 -31.66 7.57 -1.53
CA GLU A 303 -32.94 8.28 -1.42
C GLU A 303 -33.90 7.71 -0.37
N LYS A 304 -33.69 6.46 0.07
CA LYS A 304 -34.48 5.80 1.13
C LYS A 304 -33.70 5.57 2.43
N ALA A 305 -32.45 6.02 2.50
CA ALA A 305 -31.59 5.76 3.65
C ALA A 305 -32.14 6.41 4.93
N PHE A 306 -32.04 5.70 6.05
CA PHE A 306 -32.49 6.14 7.38
C PHE A 306 -31.57 7.20 8.01
N SER A 307 -30.38 7.35 7.44
CA SER A 307 -29.39 8.37 7.82
C SER A 307 -28.55 8.75 6.61
N ASP A 308 -28.30 10.06 6.44
CA ASP A 308 -27.20 10.58 5.61
C ASP A 308 -27.23 10.13 4.13
N GLY A 309 -28.42 9.87 3.60
CA GLY A 309 -28.67 9.61 2.19
C GLY A 309 -28.12 10.68 1.23
N PRO A 310 -28.28 12.00 1.50
CA PRO A 310 -27.83 13.06 0.60
C PRO A 310 -26.32 13.10 0.32
N GLN A 311 -25.47 12.55 1.19
CA GLN A 311 -24.02 12.47 0.96
C GLN A 311 -23.51 11.08 0.57
N SER A 312 -24.34 10.04 0.71
CA SER A 312 -23.93 8.68 0.39
C SER A 312 -23.82 8.51 -1.12
N LEU A 313 -22.70 7.95 -1.60
CA LEU A 313 -22.52 7.61 -3.01
C LEU A 313 -23.37 6.39 -3.39
N TYR A 314 -23.79 6.34 -4.65
CA TYR A 314 -24.25 5.09 -5.26
C TYR A 314 -23.06 4.15 -5.50
N PRO A 315 -23.27 2.81 -5.53
CA PRO A 315 -22.19 1.86 -5.82
C PRO A 315 -21.40 2.15 -7.10
N SER A 316 -22.07 2.55 -8.18
CA SER A 316 -21.42 2.91 -9.45
C SER A 316 -20.56 4.18 -9.36
N GLN A 317 -20.95 5.14 -8.53
CA GLN A 317 -20.16 6.34 -8.28
C GLN A 317 -18.93 6.02 -7.44
N PHE A 318 -19.07 5.12 -6.46
CA PHE A 318 -17.95 4.63 -5.67
C PHE A 318 -16.95 3.86 -6.54
N GLU A 319 -17.42 2.99 -7.43
CA GLU A 319 -16.56 2.28 -8.39
C GLU A 319 -15.78 3.25 -9.30
N LYS A 320 -16.45 4.30 -9.81
CA LYS A 320 -15.76 5.35 -10.57
C LYS A 320 -14.70 6.05 -9.71
N LEU A 321 -15.03 6.42 -8.47
CA LEU A 321 -14.07 7.03 -7.54
C LEU A 321 -12.85 6.13 -7.32
N MET A 322 -13.05 4.83 -7.15
CA MET A 322 -11.95 3.87 -6.99
C MET A 322 -11.03 3.82 -8.22
N ARG A 323 -11.58 3.91 -9.44
CA ARG A 323 -10.78 4.01 -10.68
C ARG A 323 -9.99 5.31 -10.75
N ASP A 324 -10.62 6.44 -10.41
CA ASP A 324 -9.96 7.74 -10.37
C ASP A 324 -8.81 7.75 -9.34
N LEU A 325 -9.03 7.15 -8.17
CA LEU A 325 -8.03 7.00 -7.10
C LEU A 325 -6.89 6.07 -7.51
N GLN A 326 -7.18 4.99 -8.25
CA GLN A 326 -6.16 4.09 -8.77
C GLN A 326 -5.19 4.84 -9.69
N ALA A 327 -5.72 5.65 -10.60
CA ALA A 327 -4.91 6.49 -11.47
C ALA A 327 -4.11 7.55 -10.69
N LEU A 328 -4.75 8.24 -9.73
CA LEU A 328 -4.10 9.26 -8.91
C LEU A 328 -3.00 8.70 -8.00
N SER A 329 -3.19 7.50 -7.45
CA SER A 329 -2.26 6.89 -6.48
C SER A 329 -0.83 6.84 -7.01
N GLN A 330 -0.67 6.53 -8.30
CA GLN A 330 0.63 6.47 -8.97
C GLN A 330 1.31 7.84 -9.08
N VAL A 331 0.53 8.91 -9.24
CA VAL A 331 1.03 10.29 -9.34
C VAL A 331 1.59 10.75 -7.99
N VAL A 332 0.93 10.37 -6.90
CA VAL A 332 1.30 10.74 -5.51
C VAL A 332 2.30 9.76 -4.87
N GLY A 333 2.86 8.82 -5.64
CA GLY A 333 3.85 7.87 -5.14
C GLY A 333 3.31 6.82 -4.16
N LYS A 334 1.99 6.60 -4.14
CA LYS A 334 1.31 5.62 -3.27
C LYS A 334 0.64 4.50 -4.09
N SER A 335 0.16 3.47 -3.40
CA SER A 335 -0.68 2.43 -3.98
C SER A 335 -1.98 2.27 -3.18
N LEU A 336 -3.07 1.96 -3.87
CA LEU A 336 -4.28 1.52 -3.19
C LEU A 336 -4.02 0.20 -2.47
N GLU A 337 -4.37 0.14 -1.19
CA GLU A 337 -4.40 -1.11 -0.45
C GLU A 337 -5.52 -1.99 -1.02
N ARG A 338 -5.23 -3.27 -1.21
CA ARG A 338 -6.20 -4.25 -1.71
C ARG A 338 -6.15 -5.46 -0.80
N ILE A 339 -7.30 -5.95 -0.36
CA ILE A 339 -7.32 -7.30 0.22
C ILE A 339 -7.12 -8.26 -0.96
N PRO A 340 -6.11 -9.15 -0.90
CA PRO A 340 -5.91 -10.18 -1.90
C PRO A 340 -7.24 -10.88 -2.18
N ARG A 341 -7.61 -11.06 -3.45
CA ARG A 341 -8.79 -11.88 -3.79
C ARG A 341 -8.52 -13.38 -3.54
N ILE A 342 -7.29 -13.73 -3.16
CA ILE A 342 -6.85 -15.08 -2.82
C ILE A 342 -7.41 -15.44 -1.44
N THR A 343 -8.61 -16.01 -1.42
CA THR A 343 -9.04 -16.84 -0.28
C THR A 343 -8.54 -18.25 -0.59
N LEU A 344 -7.50 -18.70 0.10
CA LEU A 344 -7.16 -20.14 0.13
C LEU A 344 -8.44 -20.89 0.52
N PRO A 345 -8.78 -22.03 -0.13
CA PRO A 345 -9.91 -22.84 0.30
C PRO A 345 -9.77 -23.11 1.80
N SER A 346 -10.70 -22.58 2.60
CA SER A 346 -10.84 -22.99 3.99
C SER A 346 -11.22 -24.47 3.96
N GLU A 347 -10.35 -25.31 4.53
CA GLU A 347 -10.52 -26.75 4.62
C GLU A 347 -11.94 -27.11 5.11
N SER A 348 -12.77 -27.51 4.15
CA SER A 348 -14.03 -28.21 4.38
C SER A 348 -14.20 -29.23 3.26
N GLY A 349 -13.33 -30.24 3.31
CA GLY A 349 -13.33 -31.33 2.35
C GLY A 349 -12.26 -32.32 2.73
N LYS A 350 -12.62 -33.30 3.56
CA LYS A 350 -11.78 -34.48 3.81
C LYS A 350 -11.52 -35.16 2.47
N GLU A 351 -10.29 -35.10 1.98
CA GLU A 351 -9.62 -36.24 1.36
C GLU A 351 -8.12 -35.99 1.22
N ARG A 352 -7.36 -37.05 1.50
CA ARG A 352 -5.92 -37.05 1.73
C ARG A 352 -5.15 -36.73 0.45
N THR A 353 -4.42 -35.62 0.46
CA THR A 353 -3.11 -35.53 -0.20
C THR A 353 -2.12 -34.86 0.74
N THR A 354 -1.03 -35.59 0.96
CA THR A 354 0.16 -35.34 1.78
C THR A 354 0.44 -33.88 2.16
N ALA A 355 0.59 -33.69 3.47
CA ALA A 355 1.08 -32.49 4.13
C ALA A 355 2.34 -31.92 3.47
N LEU A 356 2.25 -30.66 3.04
CA LEU A 356 3.37 -29.72 3.03
C LEU A 356 2.98 -28.55 3.94
N ALA A 357 3.93 -28.16 4.76
CA ALA A 357 3.77 -27.22 5.86
C ALA A 357 3.40 -25.81 5.36
N LYS A 358 3.11 -24.91 6.30
CA LYS A 358 3.08 -23.45 6.08
C LYS A 358 4.46 -22.98 5.56
N ASP A 359 4.74 -23.20 4.28
CA ASP A 359 5.99 -22.77 3.66
C ASP A 359 5.94 -21.26 3.38
N GLN A 360 6.98 -20.57 3.83
CA GLN A 360 7.20 -19.14 3.60
C GLN A 360 7.14 -18.84 2.10
N LEU A 361 6.33 -17.85 1.73
CA LEU A 361 6.15 -17.43 0.34
C LEU A 361 7.38 -16.64 -0.08
N VAL A 362 8.25 -17.23 -0.89
CA VAL A 362 9.48 -16.62 -1.43
C VAL A 362 9.27 -16.17 -2.87
N VAL A 363 9.66 -14.93 -3.19
CA VAL A 363 9.59 -14.36 -4.55
C VAL A 363 10.97 -13.98 -5.08
N SER A 364 11.38 -14.53 -6.23
CA SER A 364 12.66 -14.21 -6.87
C SER A 364 12.58 -12.94 -7.72
N PHE A 365 13.68 -12.21 -7.82
CA PHE A 365 13.84 -11.09 -8.74
C PHE A 365 15.31 -10.87 -9.11
N GLN A 366 15.56 -10.27 -10.26
CA GLN A 366 16.92 -9.87 -10.67
C GLN A 366 17.32 -8.53 -10.05
N GLY A 367 18.51 -8.48 -9.48
CA GLY A 367 19.14 -7.30 -8.89
C GLY A 367 19.35 -7.41 -7.38
N GLU A 368 20.00 -6.39 -6.81
CA GLU A 368 20.24 -6.27 -5.38
C GLU A 368 19.01 -5.78 -4.59
N ARG A 369 19.08 -5.89 -3.26
CA ARG A 369 18.08 -5.31 -2.34
C ARG A 369 17.90 -3.82 -2.63
N GLY A 370 16.65 -3.37 -2.73
CA GLY A 370 16.29 -2.00 -3.10
C GLY A 370 16.02 -1.79 -4.59
N ALA A 371 16.15 -2.82 -5.43
CA ALA A 371 15.81 -2.75 -6.85
C ALA A 371 14.31 -2.48 -7.09
N TYR A 372 13.98 -1.94 -8.27
CA TYR A 372 12.58 -1.70 -8.66
C TYR A 372 11.74 -2.98 -8.76
N SER A 373 12.37 -4.12 -9.06
CA SER A 373 11.71 -5.43 -9.03
C SER A 373 11.30 -5.81 -7.60
N GLU A 374 12.11 -5.51 -6.59
CA GLU A 374 11.72 -5.69 -5.17
C GLU A 374 10.55 -4.76 -4.82
N LEU A 375 10.58 -3.50 -5.27
CA LEU A 375 9.46 -2.57 -5.09
C LEU A 375 8.17 -3.09 -5.73
N ALA A 376 8.26 -3.72 -6.92
CA ALA A 376 7.12 -4.37 -7.56
C ALA A 376 6.59 -5.53 -6.70
N ILE A 377 7.48 -6.34 -6.12
CA ILE A 377 7.10 -7.41 -5.18
C ILE A 377 6.35 -6.84 -3.98
N ARG A 378 6.90 -5.82 -3.32
CA ARG A 378 6.28 -5.19 -2.12
C ARG A 378 4.92 -4.55 -2.41
N ARG A 379 4.62 -4.23 -3.66
CA ARG A 379 3.32 -3.70 -4.10
C ARG A 379 2.31 -4.80 -4.45
N ALA A 380 2.80 -5.92 -5.00
CA ALA A 380 1.96 -7.04 -5.42
C ALA A 380 1.69 -8.05 -4.30
N PHE A 381 2.61 -8.17 -3.33
CA PHE A 381 2.59 -9.12 -2.23
C PHE A 381 2.71 -8.42 -0.88
N ASP A 382 2.45 -9.15 0.21
CA ASP A 382 2.56 -8.63 1.57
C ASP A 382 3.98 -8.14 1.89
N GLU A 383 4.11 -7.11 2.72
CA GLU A 383 5.42 -6.51 3.06
C GLU A 383 6.37 -7.48 3.79
N GLU A 384 5.82 -8.52 4.42
CA GLU A 384 6.56 -9.60 5.11
C GLU A 384 6.98 -10.74 4.17
N THR A 385 6.61 -10.66 2.89
CA THR A 385 7.01 -11.64 1.88
C THR A 385 8.53 -11.71 1.80
N GLU A 386 9.05 -12.93 1.84
CA GLU A 386 10.47 -13.18 1.70
C GLU A 386 10.87 -13.00 0.22
N VAL A 387 11.98 -12.31 -0.01
CA VAL A 387 12.44 -12.01 -1.37
C VAL A 387 13.80 -12.65 -1.61
N LEU A 388 14.00 -13.17 -2.82
CA LEU A 388 15.22 -13.85 -3.24
C LEU A 388 15.92 -13.05 -4.36
N PRO A 389 16.92 -12.22 -4.03
CA PRO A 389 17.76 -11.53 -5.01
C PRO A 389 18.52 -12.52 -5.89
N CYS A 390 18.53 -12.27 -7.19
CA CYS A 390 19.20 -13.10 -8.20
C CYS A 390 20.12 -12.23 -9.07
N ARG A 391 21.23 -12.78 -9.56
CA ARG A 391 22.24 -12.00 -10.30
C ARG A 391 21.78 -11.70 -11.73
N SER A 392 21.16 -12.68 -12.37
CA SER A 392 20.63 -12.57 -13.74
C SER A 392 19.13 -12.84 -13.80
N PHE A 393 18.50 -12.49 -14.93
CA PHE A 393 17.10 -12.89 -15.17
C PHE A 393 16.98 -14.41 -15.29
N SER A 394 17.95 -15.09 -15.91
CA SER A 394 17.99 -16.57 -15.96
C SER A 394 17.95 -17.17 -14.56
N ASP A 395 18.77 -16.66 -13.63
CA ASP A 395 18.82 -17.16 -12.25
C ASP A 395 17.46 -17.01 -11.53
N ALA A 396 16.72 -15.93 -11.84
CA ALA A 396 15.39 -15.69 -11.28
C ALA A 396 14.35 -16.68 -11.84
N PHE A 397 14.44 -17.02 -13.13
CA PHE A 397 13.63 -18.08 -13.75
C PHE A 397 13.98 -19.46 -13.18
N ASP A 398 15.28 -19.77 -13.07
CA ASP A 398 15.77 -21.03 -12.51
C ASP A 398 15.33 -21.20 -11.05
N ALA A 399 15.31 -20.13 -10.27
CA ALA A 399 14.79 -20.16 -8.90
C ALA A 399 13.32 -20.59 -8.81
N VAL A 400 12.50 -20.18 -9.78
CA VAL A 400 11.08 -20.59 -9.87
C VAL A 400 10.96 -22.03 -10.34
N LEU A 401 11.75 -22.42 -11.35
CA LEU A 401 11.76 -23.79 -11.88
C LEU A 401 12.18 -24.82 -10.82
N GLU A 402 13.26 -24.53 -10.12
CA GLU A 402 13.83 -25.39 -9.07
C GLU A 402 12.98 -25.38 -7.78
N GLY A 403 12.04 -24.44 -7.64
CA GLY A 403 11.17 -24.32 -6.47
C GLY A 403 11.82 -23.62 -5.27
N ARG A 404 12.98 -22.97 -5.47
CA ARG A 404 13.58 -22.07 -4.47
C ARG A 404 12.73 -20.82 -4.24
N ALA A 405 11.98 -20.39 -5.25
CA ALA A 405 10.98 -19.34 -5.15
C ALA A 405 9.65 -19.84 -5.73
N ARG A 406 8.53 -19.45 -5.11
CA ARG A 406 7.19 -19.82 -5.62
C ARG A 406 6.77 -18.95 -6.80
N TYR A 407 7.20 -17.70 -6.79
CA TYR A 407 6.94 -16.72 -7.84
C TYR A 407 8.23 -16.02 -8.23
N GLY A 408 8.27 -15.47 -9.45
CA GLY A 408 9.30 -14.54 -9.90
C GLY A 408 8.67 -13.22 -10.33
N MET A 409 9.36 -12.11 -10.07
CA MET A 409 8.98 -10.78 -10.54
C MET A 409 9.96 -10.33 -11.61
N ILE A 410 9.49 -10.25 -12.86
CA ILE A 410 10.34 -9.97 -14.02
C ILE A 410 9.86 -8.73 -14.77
N PRO A 411 10.73 -7.75 -15.08
CA PRO A 411 10.33 -6.59 -15.87
C PRO A 411 10.15 -6.97 -17.34
N VAL A 412 9.06 -6.54 -17.96
CA VAL A 412 8.73 -6.88 -19.36
C VAL A 412 8.84 -5.68 -20.30
N GLU A 413 8.52 -4.48 -19.81
CA GLU A 413 8.49 -3.28 -20.64
C GLU A 413 8.68 -2.03 -19.78
N ASN A 414 9.46 -1.08 -20.28
CA ASN A 414 9.57 0.26 -19.73
C ASN A 414 9.07 1.29 -20.75
N THR A 415 8.37 2.33 -20.30
CA THR A 415 7.80 3.35 -21.20
C THR A 415 8.84 4.15 -21.98
N LEU A 416 10.07 4.25 -21.47
CA LEU A 416 11.19 4.94 -22.13
C LEU A 416 12.16 3.95 -22.79
N GLY A 417 12.40 2.82 -22.13
CA GLY A 417 13.36 1.80 -22.54
C GLY A 417 12.82 0.74 -23.50
N GLY A 418 11.51 0.70 -23.73
CA GLY A 418 10.85 -0.30 -24.55
C GLY A 418 10.80 -1.69 -23.90
N THR A 419 10.62 -2.72 -24.73
CA THR A 419 10.50 -4.11 -24.31
C THR A 419 11.84 -4.69 -23.84
N ILE A 420 11.81 -5.44 -22.74
CA ILE A 420 12.98 -6.16 -22.23
C ILE A 420 13.01 -7.55 -22.89
N LEU A 421 13.67 -7.59 -24.05
CA LEU A 421 13.63 -8.72 -24.99
C LEU A 421 14.18 -10.02 -24.38
N GLU A 422 15.16 -9.94 -23.48
CA GLU A 422 15.74 -11.11 -22.79
C GLU A 422 14.67 -11.88 -22.01
N ASN A 423 13.77 -11.17 -21.32
CA ASN A 423 12.71 -11.80 -20.52
C ASN A 423 11.63 -12.44 -21.40
N LEU A 424 11.38 -11.90 -22.60
CA LEU A 424 10.50 -12.56 -23.58
C LEU A 424 11.12 -13.86 -24.10
N ASP A 425 12.42 -13.86 -24.38
CA ASP A 425 13.12 -15.07 -24.81
C ASP A 425 13.14 -16.15 -23.71
N LEU A 426 13.34 -15.75 -22.45
CA LEU A 426 13.28 -16.67 -21.30
C LEU A 426 11.87 -17.26 -21.13
N LEU A 427 10.82 -16.46 -21.27
CA LEU A 427 9.43 -16.95 -21.24
C LEU A 427 9.17 -17.97 -22.36
N ASP A 428 9.63 -17.72 -23.58
CA ASP A 428 9.46 -18.65 -24.70
C ASP A 428 10.26 -19.94 -24.52
N ARG A 429 11.49 -19.85 -24.00
CA ARG A 429 12.37 -21.00 -23.73
C ARG A 429 11.84 -21.91 -22.62
N HIS A 430 11.34 -21.34 -21.52
CA HIS A 430 10.91 -22.10 -20.35
C HIS A 430 9.40 -22.39 -20.41
N ARG A 431 9.03 -23.54 -20.99
CA ARG A 431 7.63 -23.93 -21.18
C ARG A 431 6.83 -24.17 -19.90
N ALA A 432 7.50 -24.62 -18.84
CA ALA A 432 6.88 -24.88 -17.54
C ALA A 432 6.60 -23.61 -16.72
N ILE A 433 6.92 -22.43 -17.25
CA ILE A 433 6.62 -21.14 -16.61
C ILE A 433 5.45 -20.48 -17.32
N GLU A 434 4.55 -19.94 -16.52
CA GLU A 434 3.45 -19.13 -16.99
C GLU A 434 3.39 -17.77 -16.29
N VAL A 435 2.89 -16.77 -17.02
CA VAL A 435 2.52 -15.47 -16.46
C VAL A 435 1.19 -15.61 -15.74
N VAL A 436 1.18 -15.22 -14.47
CA VAL A 436 0.01 -15.32 -13.59
C VAL A 436 -0.52 -13.96 -13.15
N GLY A 437 0.29 -12.91 -13.26
CA GLY A 437 -0.09 -11.57 -12.86
C GLY A 437 0.79 -10.50 -13.50
N GLU A 438 0.38 -9.25 -13.32
CA GLU A 438 1.09 -8.08 -13.77
C GLU A 438 1.10 -7.01 -12.68
N GLN A 439 2.22 -6.28 -12.56
CA GLN A 439 2.36 -5.13 -11.69
C GLN A 439 3.08 -4.00 -12.44
N GLN A 440 2.55 -2.78 -12.37
CA GLN A 440 3.23 -1.58 -12.87
C GLN A 440 3.81 -0.76 -11.73
N VAL A 441 5.02 -0.26 -11.94
CA VAL A 441 5.73 0.62 -11.00
C VAL A 441 6.18 1.88 -11.73
N ARG A 442 5.92 3.04 -11.13
CA ARG A 442 6.50 4.31 -11.57
C ARG A 442 7.95 4.37 -11.12
N ILE A 443 8.85 4.59 -12.06
CA ILE A 443 10.29 4.67 -11.85
C ILE A 443 10.62 6.14 -11.59
N ILE A 444 11.02 6.45 -10.36
CA ILE A 444 11.43 7.79 -9.93
C ILE A 444 12.88 7.69 -9.52
N HIS A 445 13.74 8.37 -10.26
CA HIS A 445 15.17 8.37 -10.01
C HIS A 445 15.53 9.51 -9.06
N ASN A 446 16.42 9.24 -8.11
CA ASN A 446 16.83 10.20 -7.09
C ASN A 446 18.35 10.21 -7.05
N LEU A 447 18.94 11.37 -6.77
CA LEU A 447 20.36 11.50 -6.47
C LEU A 447 20.58 11.11 -5.02
N ILE A 448 21.33 10.04 -4.78
CA ILE A 448 21.54 9.46 -3.45
C ILE A 448 23.03 9.57 -3.09
N GLY A 449 23.34 10.16 -1.94
CA GLY A 449 24.70 10.35 -1.46
C GLY A 449 24.86 9.99 0.01
N LEU A 450 26.07 10.14 0.52
CA LEU A 450 26.33 9.95 1.95
C LEU A 450 25.59 11.00 2.79
N PRO A 451 25.17 10.66 4.02
CA PRO A 451 24.54 11.62 4.92
C PRO A 451 25.39 12.88 5.09
N GLY A 452 24.80 14.04 4.82
CA GLY A 452 25.47 15.35 4.89
C GLY A 452 26.35 15.73 3.69
N ALA A 453 26.37 14.93 2.61
CA ALA A 453 26.99 15.33 1.35
C ALA A 453 26.21 16.48 0.69
N SER A 454 26.90 17.44 0.08
CA SER A 454 26.27 18.49 -0.72
C SER A 454 26.30 18.14 -2.21
N ILE A 455 25.26 18.53 -2.96
CA ILE A 455 25.18 18.34 -4.42
C ILE A 455 26.40 18.96 -5.11
N ASP A 456 26.86 20.13 -4.66
CA ASP A 456 28.01 20.85 -5.25
C ASP A 456 29.36 20.12 -5.08
N GLN A 457 29.43 19.14 -4.18
CA GLN A 457 30.65 18.38 -3.89
C GLN A 457 30.75 17.09 -4.72
N ILE A 458 29.68 16.71 -5.42
CA ILE A 458 29.61 15.47 -6.17
C ILE A 458 30.47 15.58 -7.44
N LYS A 459 31.38 14.62 -7.62
CA LYS A 459 32.27 14.52 -8.78
C LYS A 459 31.98 13.32 -9.63
N GLU A 460 31.40 12.27 -9.07
CA GLU A 460 31.09 11.03 -9.78
C GLU A 460 29.71 10.52 -9.40
N VAL A 461 28.94 10.10 -10.42
CA VAL A 461 27.57 9.62 -10.27
C VAL A 461 27.45 8.23 -10.87
N TYR A 462 27.10 7.24 -10.05
CA TYR A 462 27.04 5.84 -10.42
C TYR A 462 25.61 5.37 -10.64
N SER A 463 25.34 4.65 -11.72
CA SER A 463 24.05 3.96 -11.92
C SER A 463 24.11 3.00 -13.09
N HIS A 464 23.07 2.18 -13.25
CA HIS A 464 22.86 1.39 -14.46
C HIS A 464 22.85 2.31 -15.69
N PRO A 465 23.42 1.90 -16.86
CA PRO A 465 23.41 2.73 -18.08
C PRO A 465 22.04 3.31 -18.43
N GLN A 466 20.98 2.52 -18.24
CA GLN A 466 19.61 2.94 -18.50
C GLN A 466 19.11 3.99 -17.47
N GLY A 467 19.55 3.92 -16.22
CA GLY A 467 19.25 4.93 -15.21
C GLY A 467 19.94 6.26 -15.53
N LEU A 468 21.22 6.21 -15.93
CA LEU A 468 21.96 7.40 -16.38
C LEU A 468 21.31 8.04 -17.61
N ALA A 469 20.95 7.24 -18.62
CA ALA A 469 20.30 7.72 -19.83
C ALA A 469 18.92 8.34 -19.58
N GLN A 470 18.26 7.98 -18.48
CA GLN A 470 16.95 8.54 -18.08
C GLN A 470 17.08 9.82 -17.24
N CYS A 471 18.30 10.26 -16.91
CA CYS A 471 18.60 11.42 -16.09
C CYS A 471 19.55 12.41 -16.78
N THR A 472 19.65 12.36 -18.12
CA THR A 472 20.59 13.18 -18.89
C THR A 472 20.37 14.66 -18.70
N ASP A 473 19.12 15.15 -18.66
CA ASP A 473 18.85 16.58 -18.47
C ASP A 473 19.35 17.10 -17.12
N TYR A 474 19.34 16.24 -16.11
CA TYR A 474 19.85 16.55 -14.78
C TYR A 474 21.39 16.48 -14.73
N LEU A 475 21.97 15.45 -15.35
CA LEU A 475 23.41 15.25 -15.44
C LEU A 475 24.10 16.34 -16.28
N ASP A 476 23.48 16.79 -17.37
CA ASP A 476 24.02 17.81 -18.27
C ASP A 476 23.70 19.25 -17.80
N GLY A 477 22.79 19.40 -16.83
CA GLY A 477 22.39 20.69 -16.25
C GLY A 477 22.91 20.88 -14.82
N PRO A 478 22.08 20.64 -13.79
CA PRO A 478 22.46 20.78 -12.38
C PRO A 478 23.76 20.08 -11.97
N LEU A 479 24.06 18.91 -12.55
CA LEU A 479 25.23 18.09 -12.23
C LEU A 479 26.31 18.08 -13.32
N ALA A 480 26.36 19.08 -14.20
CA ALA A 480 27.30 19.12 -15.33
C ALA A 480 28.79 19.02 -14.94
N HIS A 481 29.12 19.27 -13.67
CA HIS A 481 30.47 19.16 -13.12
C HIS A 481 30.85 17.73 -12.71
N ALA A 482 29.88 16.82 -12.59
CA ALA A 482 30.07 15.44 -12.16
C ALA A 482 30.11 14.47 -13.35
N LYS A 483 30.94 13.43 -13.23
CA LYS A 483 31.09 12.39 -14.24
C LYS A 483 30.09 11.26 -14.01
N ALA A 484 29.27 10.96 -15.01
CA ALA A 484 28.41 9.77 -15.01
C ALA A 484 29.25 8.50 -15.25
N VAL A 485 29.18 7.53 -14.33
CA VAL A 485 29.92 6.27 -14.37
C VAL A 485 28.93 5.10 -14.43
N PRO A 486 28.91 4.33 -15.54
CA PRO A 486 28.07 3.14 -15.65
C PRO A 486 28.40 2.09 -14.60
N PHE A 487 27.36 1.49 -14.02
CA PHE A 487 27.45 0.44 -13.01
C PHE A 487 26.50 -0.72 -13.35
N PHE A 488 26.68 -1.87 -12.67
CA PHE A 488 25.98 -3.10 -13.06
C PHE A 488 24.46 -3.06 -12.77
N ASP A 489 24.02 -2.39 -11.70
CA ASP A 489 22.61 -2.11 -11.43
C ASP A 489 22.44 -0.84 -10.57
N THR A 490 21.20 -0.33 -10.46
CA THR A 490 20.92 0.93 -9.73
C THR A 490 21.06 0.80 -8.21
N ALA A 491 20.60 -0.29 -7.59
CA ALA A 491 20.70 -0.51 -6.15
C ALA A 491 22.13 -0.88 -5.71
N GLY A 492 22.83 -1.66 -6.52
CA GLY A 492 24.25 -1.96 -6.38
C GLY A 492 25.12 -0.70 -6.48
N ALA A 493 24.74 0.30 -7.27
CA ALA A 493 25.43 1.58 -7.29
C ALA A 493 25.33 2.31 -5.94
N VAL A 494 24.17 2.26 -5.29
CA VAL A 494 23.96 2.81 -3.94
C VAL A 494 24.81 2.04 -2.91
N ALA A 495 24.82 0.70 -2.99
CA ALA A 495 25.66 -0.14 -2.14
C ALA A 495 27.16 0.19 -2.29
N PHE A 496 27.60 0.44 -3.53
CA PHE A 496 28.98 0.82 -3.84
C PHE A 496 29.34 2.17 -3.22
N VAL A 497 28.48 3.19 -3.38
CA VAL A 497 28.70 4.51 -2.76
C VAL A 497 28.77 4.41 -1.24
N LYS A 498 27.92 3.58 -0.60
CA LYS A 498 28.01 3.31 0.85
C LYS A 498 29.36 2.71 1.23
N ASN A 499 29.83 1.73 0.49
CA ASN A 499 31.08 1.01 0.80
C ASN A 499 32.33 1.86 0.59
N GLU A 500 32.34 2.74 -0.41
CA GLU A 500 33.45 3.66 -0.67
C GLU A 500 33.58 4.74 0.41
N GLY A 501 32.46 5.22 0.97
CA GLY A 501 32.47 6.23 2.04
C GLY A 501 33.00 7.60 1.60
N ASP A 502 33.05 7.87 0.29
CA ASP A 502 33.51 9.14 -0.29
C ASP A 502 32.33 10.11 -0.52
N PRO A 503 32.29 11.28 0.16
CA PRO A 503 31.21 12.25 0.02
C PRO A 503 31.15 12.93 -1.35
N THR A 504 32.17 12.73 -2.20
CA THR A 504 32.17 13.23 -3.59
C THR A 504 31.52 12.25 -4.58
N LYS A 505 31.06 11.09 -4.12
CA LYS A 505 30.39 10.08 -4.95
C LYS A 505 28.89 10.02 -4.62
N ALA A 506 28.07 9.94 -5.65
CA ALA A 506 26.63 9.73 -5.53
C ALA A 506 26.18 8.60 -6.46
N ALA A 507 24.97 8.10 -6.23
CA ALA A 507 24.32 7.11 -7.06
C ALA A 507 22.93 7.58 -7.51
N ILE A 508 22.50 7.16 -8.70
CA ILE A 508 21.13 7.36 -9.17
C ILE A 508 20.35 6.06 -8.98
N ALA A 509 19.34 6.09 -8.11
CA ALA A 509 18.46 4.96 -7.89
C ALA A 509 17.09 5.38 -7.32
N GLY A 510 16.23 4.40 -7.06
CA GLY A 510 14.96 4.62 -6.39
C GLY A 510 15.09 4.77 -4.88
N VAL A 511 14.10 5.42 -4.25
CA VAL A 511 13.95 5.55 -2.79
C VAL A 511 14.18 4.25 -2.00
N PRO A 512 13.74 3.06 -2.45
CA PRO A 512 13.98 1.83 -1.70
C PRO A 512 15.47 1.54 -1.47
N ALA A 513 16.34 1.83 -2.45
CA ALA A 513 17.79 1.62 -2.30
C ALA A 513 18.38 2.58 -1.26
N ALA A 514 18.01 3.86 -1.26
CA ALA A 514 18.44 4.82 -0.23
C ALA A 514 18.09 4.34 1.18
N LYS A 515 16.87 3.82 1.37
CA LYS A 515 16.41 3.28 2.67
C LYS A 515 17.17 2.03 3.09
N VAL A 516 17.38 1.08 2.18
CA VAL A 516 18.10 -0.17 2.47
C VAL A 516 19.54 0.09 2.88
N TYR A 517 20.19 1.04 2.23
CA TYR A 517 21.60 1.36 2.46
C TYR A 517 21.81 2.55 3.40
N GLU A 518 20.75 3.11 4.01
CA GLU A 518 20.83 4.24 4.96
C GLU A 518 21.58 5.45 4.39
N LEU A 519 21.38 5.72 3.11
CA LEU A 519 21.94 6.88 2.42
C LEU A 519 20.90 8.00 2.30
N GLU A 520 21.38 9.23 2.10
CA GLU A 520 20.52 10.42 2.01
C GLU A 520 20.14 10.70 0.56
N ILE A 521 18.88 11.05 0.34
CA ILE A 521 18.42 11.54 -0.97
C ILE A 521 18.76 13.02 -1.03
N LEU A 522 19.73 13.36 -1.87
CA LEU A 522 20.20 14.74 -2.08
C LEU A 522 19.24 15.53 -2.97
N ASP A 523 18.65 14.86 -3.97
CA ASP A 523 17.64 15.45 -4.84
C ASP A 523 16.67 14.37 -5.35
N GLU A 524 15.39 14.73 -5.48
CA GLU A 524 14.30 13.81 -5.80
C GLU A 524 13.75 14.05 -7.20
N GLY A 525 13.38 12.97 -7.90
CA GLY A 525 12.68 13.06 -9.18
C GLY A 525 13.52 13.68 -10.30
N ILE A 526 14.77 13.23 -10.41
CA ILE A 526 15.76 13.73 -11.39
C ILE A 526 15.63 13.08 -12.77
N GLU A 527 14.59 12.26 -12.99
CA GLU A 527 14.33 11.69 -14.31
C GLU A 527 13.92 12.76 -15.34
N SER A 528 14.47 12.66 -16.55
CA SER A 528 14.15 13.52 -17.70
C SER A 528 12.67 13.49 -18.09
N ASN A 529 11.98 12.36 -17.83
CA ASN A 529 10.56 12.23 -18.11
C ASN A 529 9.82 11.66 -16.89
N PRO A 530 8.91 12.44 -16.26
CA PRO A 530 8.19 12.01 -15.06
C PRO A 530 7.18 10.89 -15.33
N ARG A 531 6.88 10.57 -16.60
CA ARG A 531 6.02 9.46 -17.03
C ARG A 531 6.82 8.18 -17.33
N ASN A 532 7.79 7.87 -16.48
CA ASN A 532 8.60 6.66 -16.56
C ASN A 532 7.95 5.52 -15.76
N TYR A 533 7.50 4.47 -16.45
CA TYR A 533 6.85 3.31 -15.84
C TYR A 533 7.47 2.03 -16.36
N THR A 534 7.65 1.05 -15.47
CA THR A 534 8.02 -0.31 -15.83
C THR A 534 6.86 -1.24 -15.47
N ARG A 535 6.48 -2.08 -16.44
CA ARG A 535 5.56 -3.20 -16.28
C ARG A 535 6.37 -4.44 -15.91
N PHE A 536 5.87 -5.18 -14.95
CA PHE A 536 6.46 -6.42 -14.46
C PHE A 536 5.45 -7.55 -14.56
N TYR A 537 5.89 -8.71 -14.98
CA TYR A 537 5.13 -9.94 -14.88
C TYR A 537 5.46 -10.68 -13.59
N ILE A 538 4.42 -11.30 -13.05
CA ILE A 538 4.53 -12.31 -12.00
C ILE A 538 4.50 -13.64 -12.71
N ILE A 539 5.58 -14.40 -12.57
CA ILE A 539 5.73 -15.73 -13.15
C ILE A 539 5.60 -16.81 -12.08
N SER A 540 5.06 -17.97 -12.46
CA SER A 540 5.03 -19.17 -11.61
C SER A 540 5.16 -20.42 -12.47
N ARG A 541 5.43 -21.56 -11.81
CA ARG A 541 5.34 -22.85 -12.49
C ARG A 541 3.89 -23.14 -12.90
N GLU A 542 3.70 -23.75 -14.06
CA GLU A 542 2.38 -24.10 -14.63
C GLU A 542 1.48 -24.83 -13.63
N GLU A 543 2.03 -25.79 -12.88
CA GLU A 543 1.33 -26.55 -11.82
C GLU A 543 0.73 -25.65 -10.71
N ASN A 544 1.31 -24.47 -10.50
CA ASN A 544 0.90 -23.49 -9.50
C ASN A 544 0.12 -22.32 -10.11
N ALA A 545 0.05 -22.22 -11.43
CA ALA A 545 -0.52 -21.07 -12.12
C ALA A 545 -2.04 -20.95 -11.89
N ALA A 546 -2.75 -22.07 -11.86
CA ALA A 546 -4.18 -22.11 -11.57
C ALA A 546 -4.53 -21.54 -10.18
N VAL A 547 -3.66 -21.76 -9.18
CA VAL A 547 -3.84 -21.28 -7.81
C VAL A 547 -3.83 -19.75 -7.73
N TYR A 548 -3.06 -19.10 -8.59
CA TYR A 548 -3.02 -17.63 -8.66
C TYR A 548 -4.17 -17.06 -9.52
N ARG A 549 -4.57 -17.75 -10.60
CA ARG A 549 -5.60 -17.29 -11.55
C ARG A 549 -7.04 -17.36 -11.03
N SER A 550 -7.36 -18.30 -10.13
CA SER A 550 -8.74 -18.59 -9.73
C SER A 550 -9.45 -17.47 -8.92
N ALA A 551 -8.80 -16.35 -8.65
CA ALA A 551 -9.25 -15.31 -7.73
C ALA A 551 -9.76 -14.02 -8.38
N SER A 552 -9.49 -13.78 -9.66
CA SER A 552 -9.89 -12.56 -10.37
C SER A 552 -10.41 -12.89 -11.77
N PRO A 553 -11.38 -12.13 -12.31
CA PRO A 553 -11.74 -12.28 -13.71
C PRO A 553 -10.51 -11.95 -14.55
N ILE A 554 -10.09 -12.94 -15.33
CA ILE A 554 -8.99 -12.81 -16.27
C ILE A 554 -9.45 -11.83 -17.36
N ASN A 555 -8.66 -10.80 -17.64
CA ASN A 555 -9.00 -9.78 -18.64
C ASN A 555 -7.88 -9.52 -19.65
N ARG A 556 -6.70 -10.12 -19.47
CA ARG A 556 -5.58 -10.07 -20.41
C ARG A 556 -4.98 -11.46 -20.66
N ALA A 557 -4.51 -11.67 -21.88
CA ALA A 557 -3.76 -12.84 -22.29
C ALA A 557 -2.48 -12.42 -23.01
N SER A 558 -1.38 -13.08 -22.68
CA SER A 558 -0.11 -12.99 -23.42
C SER A 558 0.09 -14.27 -24.21
N LEU A 559 0.38 -14.14 -25.49
CA LEU A 559 0.55 -15.24 -26.41
C LEU A 559 1.76 -15.01 -27.31
N VAL A 560 2.41 -16.11 -27.70
CA VAL A 560 3.48 -16.11 -28.68
C VAL A 560 3.11 -17.05 -29.80
N PHE A 561 3.21 -16.59 -31.05
CA PHE A 561 2.98 -17.43 -32.22
C PHE A 561 4.01 -17.20 -33.32
N THR A 562 4.14 -18.18 -34.20
CA THR A 562 4.97 -18.10 -35.40
C THR A 562 4.09 -18.32 -36.63
N VAL A 563 4.41 -17.64 -37.73
CA VAL A 563 3.66 -17.72 -38.98
C VAL A 563 4.53 -18.22 -40.12
N GLY A 564 3.90 -18.61 -41.24
CA GLY A 564 4.61 -18.90 -42.48
C GLY A 564 5.35 -17.67 -43.02
N ASP A 565 6.51 -17.89 -43.64
CA ASP A 565 7.17 -16.85 -44.43
C ASP A 565 6.54 -16.80 -45.83
N ARG A 566 5.32 -16.25 -45.90
CA ARG A 566 4.59 -15.97 -47.14
C ARG A 566 3.79 -14.67 -47.00
N PRO A 567 3.49 -13.97 -48.12
CA PRO A 567 2.67 -12.77 -48.11
C PRO A 567 1.35 -12.99 -47.36
N GLY A 568 1.01 -12.07 -46.46
CA GLY A 568 -0.25 -12.07 -45.72
C GLY A 568 -0.29 -12.90 -44.43
N SER A 569 0.73 -13.72 -44.12
CA SER A 569 0.64 -14.67 -43.00
C SER A 569 0.42 -14.02 -41.63
N LEU A 570 1.12 -12.93 -41.32
CA LEU A 570 0.88 -12.19 -40.08
C LEU A 570 -0.49 -11.50 -40.09
N PHE A 571 -0.90 -10.96 -41.24
CA PHE A 571 -2.20 -10.32 -41.39
C PHE A 571 -3.35 -11.29 -41.15
N GLU A 572 -3.26 -12.52 -41.66
CA GLU A 572 -4.25 -13.59 -41.41
C GLU A 572 -4.40 -13.84 -39.91
N ALA A 573 -3.30 -13.95 -39.16
CA ALA A 573 -3.35 -14.12 -37.70
C ALA A 573 -3.98 -12.91 -36.97
N LEU A 574 -3.60 -11.68 -37.33
CA LEU A 574 -4.15 -10.47 -36.72
C LEU A 574 -5.64 -10.26 -37.06
N LEU A 575 -6.08 -10.73 -38.23
CA LEU A 575 -7.48 -10.68 -38.64
C LEU A 575 -8.35 -11.58 -37.75
N VAL A 576 -7.85 -12.74 -37.33
CA VAL A 576 -8.56 -13.62 -36.38
C VAL A 576 -8.82 -12.90 -35.06
N LEU A 577 -7.81 -12.24 -34.48
CA LEU A 577 -7.98 -11.48 -33.25
C LEU A 577 -9.07 -10.41 -33.40
N THR A 578 -9.05 -9.68 -34.52
CA THR A 578 -10.06 -8.65 -34.81
C THR A 578 -11.46 -9.23 -34.99
N LYS A 579 -11.59 -10.36 -35.70
CA LYS A 579 -12.85 -11.07 -35.95
C LYS A 579 -13.56 -11.48 -34.66
N HIS A 580 -12.80 -11.87 -33.65
CA HIS A 580 -13.31 -12.25 -32.32
C HIS A 580 -13.40 -11.08 -31.33
N GLY A 581 -13.17 -9.84 -31.79
CA GLY A 581 -13.27 -8.65 -30.96
C GLY A 581 -12.16 -8.51 -29.92
N LEU A 582 -11.02 -9.19 -30.11
CA LEU A 582 -9.89 -9.16 -29.20
C LEU A 582 -9.02 -7.93 -29.47
N ASN A 583 -8.98 -7.02 -28.49
CA ASN A 583 -8.22 -5.78 -28.58
C ASN A 583 -6.75 -6.02 -28.22
N MET A 584 -5.89 -5.98 -29.23
CA MET A 584 -4.45 -6.12 -29.07
C MET A 584 -3.83 -4.87 -28.42
N LYS A 585 -3.08 -5.06 -27.35
CA LYS A 585 -2.36 -4.00 -26.62
C LYS A 585 -0.91 -3.89 -27.03
N LYS A 586 -0.32 -5.00 -27.48
CA LYS A 586 1.11 -5.09 -27.82
C LYS A 586 1.34 -6.12 -28.91
N LEU A 587 2.28 -5.83 -29.80
CA LEU A 587 2.85 -6.75 -30.78
C LEU A 587 4.36 -6.51 -30.86
N GLU A 588 5.14 -7.55 -30.55
CA GLU A 588 6.60 -7.50 -30.60
C GLU A 588 7.14 -8.69 -31.40
N SER A 589 8.08 -8.45 -32.31
CA SER A 589 8.71 -9.52 -33.10
C SER A 589 10.09 -9.89 -32.55
N ARG A 590 10.37 -11.20 -32.43
CA ARG A 590 11.68 -11.73 -32.04
C ARG A 590 12.20 -12.72 -33.09
N PRO A 591 13.46 -12.62 -33.54
CA PRO A 591 14.03 -13.61 -34.45
C PRO A 591 14.15 -14.98 -33.76
N ILE A 592 13.84 -16.05 -34.49
CA ILE A 592 13.91 -17.41 -33.95
C ILE A 592 15.35 -17.92 -34.05
N ALA A 593 15.93 -18.30 -32.90
CA ALA A 593 17.27 -18.88 -32.86
C ALA A 593 17.37 -20.12 -33.75
N GLY A 594 18.33 -20.13 -34.69
CA GLY A 594 18.54 -21.23 -35.63
C GLY A 594 17.67 -21.22 -36.89
N LYS A 595 16.76 -20.23 -37.05
CA LYS A 595 15.94 -20.06 -38.26
C LYS A 595 16.07 -18.62 -38.79
N PRO A 596 17.03 -18.35 -39.70
CA PRO A 596 17.22 -17.01 -40.24
C PRO A 596 15.94 -16.46 -40.88
N TRP A 597 15.61 -15.21 -40.56
CA TRP A 597 14.46 -14.47 -41.11
C TRP A 597 13.08 -15.02 -40.75
N GLU A 598 13.01 -16.01 -39.86
CA GLU A 598 11.74 -16.39 -39.21
C GLU A 598 11.62 -15.70 -37.85
N TYR A 599 10.41 -15.28 -37.51
CA TYR A 599 10.12 -14.49 -36.33
C TYR A 599 9.00 -15.12 -35.49
N SER A 600 9.16 -15.06 -34.17
CA SER A 600 8.10 -15.23 -33.19
C SER A 600 7.45 -13.88 -32.90
N PHE A 601 6.13 -13.86 -32.83
CA PHE A 601 5.34 -12.67 -32.52
C PHE A 601 4.74 -12.82 -31.13
N PHE A 602 5.15 -11.94 -30.22
CA PHE A 602 4.60 -11.82 -28.88
C PHE A 602 3.47 -10.80 -28.91
N VAL A 603 2.29 -11.23 -28.49
CA VAL A 603 1.08 -10.42 -28.49
C VAL A 603 0.48 -10.41 -27.10
N GLU A 604 0.05 -9.23 -26.68
CA GLU A 604 -0.84 -9.07 -25.53
C GLU A 604 -2.22 -8.63 -26.03
N THR A 605 -3.27 -9.27 -25.53
CA THR A 605 -4.65 -8.98 -25.92
C THR A 605 -5.59 -8.99 -24.72
N GLU A 606 -6.68 -8.24 -24.81
CA GLU A 606 -7.85 -8.44 -23.95
C GLU A 606 -8.54 -9.77 -24.31
N LEU A 607 -9.23 -10.41 -23.36
CA LEU A 607 -9.96 -11.69 -23.63
C LEU A 607 -11.30 -11.50 -24.36
N GLY A 608 -11.82 -10.28 -24.44
CA GLY A 608 -13.14 -10.02 -25.04
C GLY A 608 -14.30 -10.59 -24.23
N ASP A 609 -15.42 -10.86 -24.90
CA ASP A 609 -16.60 -11.49 -24.31
C ASP A 609 -16.35 -12.99 -24.01
N ASN A 610 -17.16 -13.58 -23.13
CA ASN A 610 -17.00 -14.99 -22.70
C ASN A 610 -16.92 -15.96 -23.90
N GLY A 611 -15.77 -16.63 -24.04
CA GLY A 611 -15.52 -17.62 -25.10
C GLY A 611 -14.85 -17.08 -26.37
N SER A 612 -14.73 -15.74 -26.52
CA SER A 612 -14.09 -15.14 -27.69
C SER A 612 -12.61 -15.47 -27.79
N PHE A 613 -11.91 -15.52 -26.65
CA PHE A 613 -10.48 -15.86 -26.62
C PHE A 613 -10.22 -17.31 -27.01
N GLU A 614 -11.00 -18.25 -26.47
CA GLU A 614 -10.89 -19.67 -26.79
C GLU A 614 -11.19 -19.95 -28.26
N ALA A 615 -12.23 -19.31 -28.83
CA ALA A 615 -12.56 -19.42 -30.25
C ALA A 615 -11.46 -18.84 -31.16
N ALA A 616 -10.86 -17.72 -30.76
CA ALA A 616 -9.73 -17.14 -31.49
C ALA A 616 -8.49 -18.03 -31.42
N LEU A 617 -8.22 -18.66 -30.28
CA LEU A 617 -7.09 -19.56 -30.09
C LEU A 617 -7.20 -20.79 -31.01
N GLU A 618 -8.38 -21.41 -31.08
CA GLU A 618 -8.65 -22.56 -31.96
C GLU A 618 -8.45 -22.21 -33.44
N GLU A 619 -8.90 -21.03 -33.88
CA GLU A 619 -8.70 -20.57 -35.26
C GLU A 619 -7.23 -20.21 -35.55
N LEU A 620 -6.52 -19.63 -34.58
CA LEU A 620 -5.09 -19.34 -34.70
C LEU A 620 -4.23 -20.60 -34.76
N GLU A 621 -4.57 -21.68 -34.04
CA GLU A 621 -3.90 -22.97 -34.12
C GLU A 621 -3.94 -23.58 -35.53
N GLY A 622 -4.99 -23.29 -36.30
CA GLY A 622 -5.13 -23.75 -37.69
C GLY A 622 -4.28 -22.97 -38.71
N ILE A 623 -3.90 -21.72 -38.40
CA ILE A 623 -3.22 -20.81 -39.34
C ILE A 623 -1.73 -20.64 -38.99
N CYS A 624 -1.41 -20.59 -37.70
CA CYS A 624 -0.05 -20.39 -37.21
C CYS A 624 0.78 -21.69 -37.28
N LYS A 625 2.09 -21.57 -37.54
CA LYS A 625 3.01 -22.72 -37.47
C LYS A 625 3.15 -23.25 -36.04
N SER A 626 3.09 -22.35 -35.07
CA SER A 626 3.06 -22.67 -33.65
C SER A 626 2.38 -21.53 -32.90
N ILE A 627 1.66 -21.85 -31.84
CA ILE A 627 1.10 -20.87 -30.90
C ILE A 627 1.28 -21.40 -29.48
N ARG A 628 1.49 -20.49 -28.54
CA ARG A 628 1.58 -20.77 -27.12
C ARG A 628 0.98 -19.60 -26.35
N VAL A 629 0.11 -19.92 -25.40
CA VAL A 629 -0.32 -18.96 -24.38
C VAL A 629 0.78 -18.90 -23.32
N LEU A 630 1.39 -17.73 -23.14
CA LEU A 630 2.41 -17.50 -22.10
C LEU A 630 1.76 -17.35 -20.73
N GLY A 631 0.51 -16.89 -20.70
CA GLY A 631 -0.29 -16.83 -19.50
C GLY A 631 -1.52 -15.96 -19.69
N THR A 632 -2.54 -16.25 -18.90
CA THR A 632 -3.75 -15.44 -18.76
C THR A 632 -3.76 -14.85 -17.36
N TYR A 633 -4.02 -13.55 -17.27
CA TYR A 633 -3.92 -12.82 -16.00
C TYR A 633 -4.86 -11.62 -15.95
N THR A 634 -5.05 -11.10 -14.75
CA THR A 634 -5.77 -9.84 -14.53
C THR A 634 -4.78 -8.68 -14.58
N SER A 635 -5.00 -7.78 -15.53
CA SER A 635 -4.38 -6.46 -15.58
C SER A 635 -5.34 -5.44 -14.97
N THR A 636 -4.87 -4.69 -13.98
CA THR A 636 -5.59 -3.54 -13.40
C THR A 636 -5.17 -2.20 -14.00
N LEU A 637 -4.42 -2.22 -15.11
CA LEU A 637 -3.94 -1.03 -15.83
C LEU A 637 -5.04 -0.26 -16.54
#